data_AF-E1YES0-F1
#
_entry.id   AF-E1YES0-F1
#
_cell.length_a   1.000
_cell.length_b   1.000
_cell.length_c   1.000
_cell.angle_alpha   90.00
_cell.angle_beta   90.00
_cell.angle_gamma   90.00
#
_symmetry.space_group_name_H-M   'P 1'
#
loop_
_entity.id
_entity.type
_entity.pdbx_description
1 polymer ?
#
loop_
_entity_poly.entity_id
_entity_poly.type
_entity_poly.pdbx_seq_one_letter_code
_entity_poly.pdbx_strand_id
1 'polypeptide(L)'
;MDSETENGKERLAFGNQFFKLLEEEKEVLDGLLEFAGKGSKLEEERTHLSRERNSLTSALVQNSHKRTDLAVERTELNKQLVKSSDVRTHLADKRTEMADVRTSLMQEQTRLSGKSTELALERTGLANKRTGMANTRTAYSLQRSELAEGRNHLAVTRTYLSSLRTLLAKERTMLAFIRTGLALIALGMALTRYFGVGPWTLVDGFLILVGIITMGFAVKTYFSTYRQEKNIMLVLNEKLGIIDNYAP
;
A
#
# COMPACT_ATOMS: atom_id res chain seq x y z
N MET A 1 -102.46 137.23 43.91
CA MET A 1 -101.98 136.04 44.65
C MET A 1 -101.88 134.90 43.66
N ASP A 2 -100.65 134.40 43.51
CA ASP A 2 -100.22 133.02 43.17
C ASP A 2 -100.63 132.45 41.80
N SER A 3 -99.76 132.42 40.78
CA SER A 3 -98.50 131.67 40.57
C SER A 3 -98.70 130.28 39.93
N GLU A 4 -98.12 130.15 38.74
CA GLU A 4 -97.41 128.99 38.18
C GLU A 4 -98.03 127.59 38.33
N THR A 5 -98.26 126.90 37.19
CA THR A 5 -97.64 125.60 36.85
C THR A 5 -98.44 124.83 35.78
N GLU A 6 -98.24 125.13 34.50
CA GLU A 6 -98.70 124.18 33.46
C GLU A 6 -97.86 124.14 32.17
N ASN A 7 -96.67 124.76 32.17
CA ASN A 7 -95.78 124.76 30.99
C ASN A 7 -94.50 123.93 31.20
N GLY A 8 -94.47 123.06 32.23
CA GLY A 8 -93.33 122.20 32.58
C GLY A 8 -93.50 120.72 32.20
N LYS A 9 -94.72 120.27 31.82
CA LYS A 9 -95.03 118.85 31.62
C LYS A 9 -94.77 118.34 30.20
N GLU A 10 -94.86 119.20 29.18
CA GLU A 10 -94.68 118.77 27.78
C GLU A 10 -93.21 118.58 27.37
N ARG A 11 -92.26 119.32 27.98
CA ARG A 11 -90.82 119.14 27.72
C ARG A 11 -90.24 117.89 28.39
N LEU A 12 -90.88 117.39 29.46
CA LEU A 12 -90.50 116.14 30.13
C LEU A 12 -91.03 114.90 29.38
N ALA A 13 -92.16 114.98 28.68
CA ALA A 13 -92.72 113.86 27.92
C ALA A 13 -91.91 113.52 26.65
N PHE A 14 -91.41 114.53 25.93
CA PHE A 14 -90.58 114.31 24.74
C PHE A 14 -89.20 113.74 25.10
N GLY A 15 -88.58 114.22 26.18
CA GLY A 15 -87.34 113.63 26.71
C GLY A 15 -87.51 112.17 27.15
N ASN A 16 -88.67 111.82 27.70
CA ASN A 16 -88.95 110.47 28.19
C ASN A 16 -89.29 109.47 27.06
N GLN A 17 -89.86 109.93 25.93
CA GLN A 17 -90.04 109.08 24.75
C GLN A 17 -88.75 108.91 23.93
N PHE A 18 -87.89 109.93 23.83
CA PHE A 18 -86.57 109.79 23.19
C PHE A 18 -85.65 108.88 24.00
N PHE A 19 -85.72 108.93 25.35
CA PHE A 19 -84.99 108.00 26.21
C PHE A 19 -85.47 106.56 26.06
N LYS A 20 -86.78 106.32 25.93
CA LYS A 20 -87.32 104.96 25.67
C LYS A 20 -86.88 104.38 24.33
N LEU A 21 -86.84 105.20 23.27
CA LEU A 21 -86.33 104.76 21.97
C LEU A 21 -84.82 104.44 22.01
N LEU A 22 -84.02 105.22 22.75
CA LEU A 22 -82.60 104.93 22.96
C LEU A 22 -82.36 103.70 23.85
N GLU A 23 -83.25 103.40 24.78
CA GLU A 23 -83.17 102.21 25.65
C GLU A 23 -83.53 100.93 24.88
N GLU A 24 -84.56 100.96 24.03
CA GLU A 24 -84.94 99.84 23.16
C GLU A 24 -83.88 99.56 22.10
N GLU A 25 -83.29 100.60 21.49
CA GLU A 25 -82.20 100.44 20.53
C GLU A 25 -80.94 99.90 21.23
N LYS A 26 -80.71 100.27 22.50
CA LYS A 26 -79.66 99.69 23.34
C LYS A 26 -79.90 98.23 23.70
N GLU A 27 -81.13 97.82 24.03
CA GLU A 27 -81.45 96.41 24.29
C GLU A 27 -81.32 95.55 23.04
N VAL A 28 -81.72 96.07 21.88
CA VAL A 28 -81.50 95.40 20.59
C VAL A 28 -80.00 95.33 20.28
N LEU A 29 -79.24 96.39 20.57
CA LEU A 29 -77.78 96.41 20.44
C LEU A 29 -77.10 95.43 21.41
N ASP A 30 -77.54 95.34 22.66
CA ASP A 30 -77.03 94.39 23.67
C ASP A 30 -77.39 92.95 23.31
N GLY A 31 -78.60 92.70 22.80
CA GLY A 31 -79.01 91.41 22.26
C GLY A 31 -78.22 91.01 21.00
N LEU A 32 -77.91 91.97 20.13
CA LEU A 32 -76.99 91.77 19.01
C LEU A 32 -75.55 91.53 19.48
N LEU A 33 -75.11 92.20 20.54
CA LEU A 33 -73.79 92.03 21.14
C LEU A 33 -73.66 90.64 21.79
N GLU A 34 -74.71 90.17 22.45
CA GLU A 34 -74.79 88.84 23.05
C GLU A 34 -74.87 87.75 21.97
N PHE A 35 -75.64 87.96 20.90
CA PHE A 35 -75.69 87.06 19.74
C PHE A 35 -74.37 87.04 18.98
N ALA A 36 -73.72 88.20 18.78
CA ALA A 36 -72.38 88.29 18.22
C ALA A 36 -71.34 87.61 19.12
N GLY A 37 -71.50 87.69 20.45
CA GLY A 37 -70.66 87.00 21.44
C GLY A 37 -70.89 85.49 21.51
N LYS A 38 -72.12 85.00 21.30
CA LYS A 38 -72.41 83.58 21.12
C LYS A 38 -71.91 83.08 19.76
N GLY A 39 -72.05 83.90 18.73
CA GLY A 39 -71.50 83.66 17.39
C GLY A 39 -69.97 83.58 17.39
N SER A 40 -69.28 84.43 18.18
CA SER A 40 -67.82 84.37 18.32
C SER A 40 -67.37 83.13 19.08
N LYS A 41 -68.06 82.73 20.18
CA LYS A 41 -67.77 81.49 20.90
C LYS A 41 -68.00 80.22 20.05
N LEU A 42 -69.08 80.20 19.27
CA LEU A 42 -69.35 79.09 18.33
C LEU A 42 -68.33 79.03 17.19
N GLU A 43 -67.88 80.18 16.69
CA GLU A 43 -66.80 80.23 15.69
C GLU A 43 -65.46 79.81 16.31
N GLU A 44 -65.18 80.16 17.57
CA GLU A 44 -64.02 79.65 18.31
C GLU A 44 -64.07 78.12 18.47
N GLU A 45 -65.21 77.53 18.86
CA GLU A 45 -65.39 76.08 18.95
C GLU A 45 -65.25 75.40 17.58
N ARG A 46 -65.82 76.00 16.53
CA ARG A 46 -65.68 75.52 15.15
C ARG A 46 -64.23 75.60 14.67
N THR A 47 -63.49 76.64 15.04
CA THR A 47 -62.05 76.74 14.74
C THR A 47 -61.24 75.72 15.54
N HIS A 48 -61.58 75.45 16.80
CA HIS A 48 -60.92 74.43 17.64
C HIS A 48 -61.17 73.03 17.08
N LEU A 49 -62.42 72.70 16.78
CA LEU A 49 -62.81 71.41 16.20
C LEU A 49 -62.24 71.22 14.79
N SER A 50 -62.05 72.30 14.05
CA SER A 50 -61.30 72.30 12.79
C SER A 50 -59.81 72.02 13.00
N ARG A 51 -59.17 72.63 14.01
CA ARG A 51 -57.77 72.32 14.39
C ARG A 51 -57.61 70.87 14.84
N GLU A 52 -58.53 70.35 15.65
CA GLU A 52 -58.53 68.95 16.12
C GLU A 52 -58.76 67.97 14.96
N ARG A 53 -59.69 68.26 14.06
CA ARG A 53 -59.87 67.47 12.83
C ARG A 53 -58.61 67.48 11.98
N ASN A 54 -57.96 68.63 11.83
CA ASN A 54 -56.72 68.75 11.07
C ASN A 54 -55.56 67.98 11.73
N SER A 55 -55.48 67.96 13.07
CA SER A 55 -54.46 67.18 13.78
C SER A 55 -54.73 65.67 13.73
N LEU A 56 -55.99 65.24 13.81
CA LEU A 56 -56.38 63.84 13.60
C LEU A 56 -56.12 63.39 12.17
N THR A 57 -56.40 64.25 11.18
CA THR A 57 -56.15 63.97 9.76
C THR A 57 -54.65 63.81 9.50
N SER A 58 -53.80 64.67 10.07
CA SER A 58 -52.34 64.53 9.94
C SER A 58 -51.81 63.28 10.65
N ALA A 59 -52.35 62.91 11.81
CA ALA A 59 -52.01 61.67 12.51
C ALA A 59 -52.42 60.41 11.72
N LEU A 60 -53.58 60.43 11.06
CA LEU A 60 -54.03 59.35 10.17
C LEU A 60 -53.09 59.19 8.96
N VAL A 61 -52.67 60.31 8.36
CA VAL A 61 -51.67 60.30 7.27
C VAL A 61 -50.34 59.72 7.76
N GLN A 62 -49.87 60.10 8.94
CA GLN A 62 -48.66 59.51 9.53
C GLN A 62 -48.81 58.01 9.81
N ASN A 63 -49.97 57.56 10.31
CA ASN A 63 -50.21 56.14 10.53
C ASN A 63 -50.22 55.36 9.20
N SER A 64 -50.82 55.95 8.16
CA SER A 64 -50.80 55.40 6.80
C SER A 64 -49.37 55.22 6.28
N HIS A 65 -48.52 56.25 6.42
CA HIS A 65 -47.10 56.15 6.04
C HIS A 65 -46.33 55.11 6.87
N LYS A 66 -46.54 55.06 8.19
CA LYS A 66 -45.93 54.00 9.02
C LYS A 66 -46.34 52.59 8.58
N ARG A 67 -47.60 52.40 8.16
CA ARG A 67 -48.08 51.11 7.64
C ARG A 67 -47.43 50.76 6.30
N THR A 68 -47.21 51.74 5.41
CA THR A 68 -46.51 51.50 4.14
C THR A 68 -45.03 51.18 4.36
N ASP A 69 -44.36 51.88 5.27
CA ASP A 69 -42.94 51.64 5.58
C ASP A 69 -42.74 50.25 6.20
N LEU A 70 -43.60 49.87 7.15
CA LEU A 70 -43.59 48.52 7.73
C LEU A 70 -43.90 47.43 6.69
N ALA A 71 -44.73 47.72 5.69
CA ALA A 71 -44.97 46.78 4.59
C ALA A 71 -43.71 46.58 3.74
N VAL A 72 -42.98 47.66 3.42
CA VAL A 72 -41.71 47.59 2.70
C VAL A 72 -40.67 46.81 3.51
N GLU A 73 -40.51 47.10 4.80
CA GLU A 73 -39.57 46.37 5.67
C GLU A 73 -39.89 44.87 5.72
N ARG A 74 -41.17 44.50 5.86
CA ARG A 74 -41.60 43.09 5.79
C ARG A 74 -41.24 42.44 4.47
N THR A 75 -41.38 43.14 3.34
CA THR A 75 -40.98 42.58 2.04
C THR A 75 -39.48 42.35 1.95
N GLU A 76 -38.65 43.26 2.49
CA GLU A 76 -37.20 43.13 2.47
C GLU A 76 -36.70 42.01 3.40
N LEU A 77 -37.27 41.91 4.61
CA LEU A 77 -37.03 40.79 5.52
C LEU A 77 -37.40 39.45 4.88
N ASN A 78 -38.53 39.40 4.16
CA ASN A 78 -38.93 38.18 3.46
C ASN A 78 -37.94 37.81 2.34
N LYS A 79 -37.42 38.79 1.59
CA LYS A 79 -36.34 38.54 0.61
C LYS A 79 -35.09 37.97 1.27
N GLN A 80 -34.70 38.48 2.44
CA GLN A 80 -33.54 37.95 3.17
C GLN A 80 -33.77 36.52 3.67
N LEU A 81 -34.99 36.20 4.14
CA LEU A 81 -35.36 34.86 4.55
C LEU A 81 -35.31 33.88 3.37
N VAL A 82 -35.83 34.27 2.21
CA VAL A 82 -35.74 33.45 0.98
C VAL A 82 -34.28 33.23 0.59
N LYS A 83 -33.46 34.28 0.53
CA LYS A 83 -32.02 34.14 0.24
C LYS A 83 -31.30 33.22 1.23
N SER A 84 -31.59 33.33 2.53
CA SER A 84 -31.02 32.44 3.54
C SER A 84 -31.49 30.99 3.38
N SER A 85 -32.75 30.80 2.97
CA SER A 85 -33.29 29.48 2.64
C SER A 85 -32.57 28.85 1.46
N ASP A 86 -32.35 29.60 0.38
CA ASP A 86 -31.63 29.12 -0.82
C ASP A 86 -30.18 28.73 -0.49
N VAL A 87 -29.52 29.48 0.39
CA VAL A 87 -28.17 29.12 0.88
C VAL A 87 -28.20 27.83 1.69
N ARG A 88 -29.23 27.62 2.52
CA ARG A 88 -29.38 26.40 3.32
C ARG A 88 -29.62 25.17 2.46
N THR A 89 -30.43 25.28 1.40
CA THR A 89 -30.66 24.17 0.46
C THR A 89 -29.39 23.84 -0.32
N HIS A 90 -28.71 24.85 -0.90
CA HIS A 90 -27.44 24.61 -1.61
C HIS A 90 -26.35 24.01 -0.70
N LEU A 91 -26.26 24.45 0.56
CA LEU A 91 -25.34 23.84 1.53
C LEU A 91 -25.71 22.41 1.87
N ALA A 92 -27.01 22.08 1.93
CA ALA A 92 -27.47 20.71 2.12
C ALA A 92 -27.07 19.82 0.92
N ASP A 93 -27.25 20.30 -0.31
CA ASP A 93 -26.83 19.60 -1.52
C ASP A 93 -25.31 19.39 -1.58
N LYS A 94 -24.52 20.39 -1.15
CA LYS A 94 -23.07 20.23 -1.07
C LYS A 94 -22.64 19.22 0.00
N ARG A 95 -23.39 19.10 1.09
CA ARG A 95 -23.14 18.09 2.13
C ARG A 95 -23.47 16.69 1.64
N THR A 96 -24.53 16.50 0.86
CA THR A 96 -24.86 15.20 0.26
C THR A 96 -23.82 14.80 -0.78
N GLU A 97 -23.43 15.70 -1.69
CA GLU A 97 -22.36 15.46 -2.67
C GLU A 97 -21.03 15.09 -1.97
N MET A 98 -20.67 15.81 -0.90
CA MET A 98 -19.46 15.49 -0.13
C MET A 98 -19.56 14.14 0.59
N ALA A 99 -20.74 13.76 1.07
CA ALA A 99 -20.96 12.45 1.66
C ALA A 99 -20.77 11.33 0.62
N ASP A 100 -21.27 11.51 -0.61
CA ASP A 100 -21.11 10.56 -1.71
C ASP A 100 -19.64 10.44 -2.18
N VAL A 101 -18.91 11.55 -2.21
CA VAL A 101 -17.45 11.53 -2.46
C VAL A 101 -16.72 10.78 -1.35
N ARG A 102 -17.13 10.96 -0.08
CA ARG A 102 -16.52 10.25 1.04
C ARG A 102 -16.79 8.74 0.97
N THR A 103 -18.01 8.31 0.61
CA THR A 103 -18.34 6.89 0.50
C THR A 103 -17.58 6.22 -0.66
N SER A 104 -17.52 6.86 -1.82
CA SER A 104 -16.75 6.35 -2.98
C SER A 104 -15.24 6.26 -2.69
N LEU A 105 -14.65 7.27 -2.04
CA LEU A 105 -13.24 7.23 -1.63
C LEU A 105 -12.96 6.06 -0.66
N MET A 106 -13.86 5.80 0.28
CA MET A 106 -13.72 4.68 1.24
C MET A 106 -13.80 3.31 0.54
N GLN A 107 -14.66 3.17 -0.47
CA GLN A 107 -14.71 1.97 -1.30
C GLN A 107 -13.40 1.76 -2.06
N GLU A 108 -12.83 2.81 -2.66
CA GLU A 108 -11.53 2.73 -3.35
C GLU A 108 -10.39 2.41 -2.40
N GLN A 109 -10.36 3.00 -1.20
CA GLN A 109 -9.37 2.67 -0.19
C GLN A 109 -9.44 1.19 0.22
N THR A 110 -10.66 0.66 0.40
CA THR A 110 -10.87 -0.75 0.73
C THR A 110 -10.42 -1.66 -0.42
N ARG A 111 -10.74 -1.31 -1.66
CA ARG A 111 -10.32 -2.05 -2.86
C ARG A 111 -8.80 -2.07 -3.03
N LEU A 112 -8.13 -0.93 -2.85
CA LEU A 112 -6.68 -0.82 -2.92
C LEU A 112 -5.98 -1.60 -1.80
N SER A 113 -6.56 -1.58 -0.58
CA SER A 113 -6.09 -2.39 0.53
C SER A 113 -6.17 -3.88 0.21
N GLY A 114 -7.33 -4.35 -0.31
CA GLY A 114 -7.50 -5.73 -0.76
C GLY A 114 -6.46 -6.14 -1.81
N LYS A 115 -6.26 -5.32 -2.85
CA LYS A 115 -5.24 -5.57 -3.88
C LYS A 115 -3.82 -5.61 -3.31
N SER A 116 -3.52 -4.79 -2.30
CA SER A 116 -2.22 -4.81 -1.62
C SER A 116 -2.00 -6.11 -0.85
N THR A 117 -3.04 -6.63 -0.18
CA THR A 117 -2.97 -7.93 0.51
C THR A 117 -2.81 -9.10 -0.47
N GLU A 118 -3.51 -9.09 -1.60
CA GLU A 118 -3.41 -10.11 -2.65
C GLU A 118 -2.00 -10.15 -3.26
N LEU A 119 -1.45 -8.99 -3.63
CA LEU A 119 -0.08 -8.90 -4.14
C LEU A 119 0.96 -9.34 -3.11
N ALA A 120 0.72 -9.09 -1.82
CA ALA A 120 1.60 -9.59 -0.76
C ALA A 120 1.59 -11.12 -0.68
N LEU A 121 0.41 -11.74 -0.78
CA LEU A 121 0.27 -13.20 -0.82
C LEU A 121 0.90 -13.83 -2.08
N GLU A 122 0.77 -13.18 -3.23
CA GLU A 122 1.42 -13.63 -4.46
C GLU A 122 2.95 -13.60 -4.32
N ARG A 123 3.49 -12.51 -3.75
CA ARG A 123 4.94 -12.37 -3.49
C ARG A 123 5.46 -13.44 -2.55
N THR A 124 4.73 -13.79 -1.48
CA THR A 124 5.13 -14.87 -0.57
C THR A 124 5.05 -16.24 -1.27
N GLY A 125 4.02 -16.49 -2.09
CA GLY A 125 3.91 -17.69 -2.91
C GLY A 125 5.07 -17.87 -3.89
N LEU A 126 5.44 -16.80 -4.61
CA LEU A 126 6.59 -16.77 -5.51
C LEU A 126 7.92 -17.00 -4.77
N ALA A 127 8.10 -16.39 -3.59
CA ALA A 127 9.28 -16.60 -2.75
C ALA A 127 9.42 -18.07 -2.32
N ASN A 128 8.33 -18.68 -1.85
CA ASN A 128 8.30 -20.10 -1.48
C ASN A 128 8.63 -21.00 -2.67
N LYS A 129 8.09 -20.72 -3.85
CA LYS A 129 8.39 -21.46 -5.09
C LYS A 129 9.87 -21.34 -5.47
N ARG A 130 10.47 -20.15 -5.33
CA ARG A 130 11.90 -19.91 -5.57
C ARG A 130 12.77 -20.73 -4.61
N THR A 131 12.43 -20.74 -3.32
CA THR A 131 13.13 -21.55 -2.31
C THR A 131 13.00 -23.04 -2.61
N GLY A 132 11.81 -23.52 -2.97
CA GLY A 132 11.58 -24.91 -3.37
C GLY A 132 12.44 -25.31 -4.58
N MET A 133 12.47 -24.48 -5.63
CA MET A 133 13.33 -24.71 -6.80
C MET A 133 14.82 -24.70 -6.45
N ALA A 134 15.27 -23.80 -5.56
CA ALA A 134 16.65 -23.78 -5.10
C ALA A 134 17.03 -25.09 -4.38
N ASN A 135 16.18 -25.57 -3.49
CA ASN A 135 16.40 -26.83 -2.78
C ASN A 135 16.47 -28.03 -3.75
N THR A 136 15.58 -28.10 -4.74
CA THR A 136 15.63 -29.17 -5.76
C THR A 136 16.93 -29.13 -6.57
N ARG A 137 17.43 -27.94 -6.93
CA ARG A 137 18.71 -27.79 -7.65
C ARG A 137 19.88 -28.28 -6.79
N THR A 138 19.90 -27.94 -5.51
CA THR A 138 20.92 -28.43 -4.57
C THR A 138 20.87 -29.95 -4.46
N ALA A 139 19.67 -30.54 -4.29
CA ALA A 139 19.50 -31.99 -4.22
C ALA A 139 20.00 -32.71 -5.48
N TYR A 140 19.64 -32.23 -6.67
CA TYR A 140 20.14 -32.77 -7.93
C TYR A 140 21.67 -32.63 -8.07
N SER A 141 22.24 -31.52 -7.59
CA SER A 141 23.69 -31.32 -7.60
C SER A 141 24.41 -32.35 -6.72
N LEU A 142 23.89 -32.62 -5.52
CA LEU A 142 24.43 -33.63 -4.62
C LEU A 142 24.35 -35.03 -5.23
N GLN A 143 23.18 -35.40 -5.76
CA GLN A 143 22.99 -36.69 -6.43
C GLN A 143 23.95 -36.88 -7.60
N ARG A 144 24.21 -35.81 -8.38
CA ARG A 144 25.16 -35.86 -9.49
C ARG A 144 26.60 -36.06 -9.00
N SER A 145 26.99 -35.41 -7.90
CA SER A 145 28.31 -35.61 -7.28
C SER A 145 28.49 -37.03 -6.76
N GLU A 146 27.50 -37.56 -6.04
CA GLU A 146 27.51 -38.94 -5.54
C GLU A 146 27.61 -39.96 -6.69
N LEU A 147 26.86 -39.76 -7.77
CA LEU A 147 26.93 -40.63 -8.94
C LEU A 147 28.30 -40.55 -9.65
N ALA A 148 28.92 -39.36 -9.66
CA ALA A 148 30.26 -39.17 -10.21
C ALA A 148 31.33 -39.87 -9.36
N GLU A 149 31.20 -39.80 -8.03
CA GLU A 149 32.05 -40.51 -7.08
C GLU A 149 31.92 -42.03 -7.25
N GLY A 150 30.69 -42.55 -7.32
CA GLY A 150 30.45 -43.98 -7.58
C GLY A 150 31.04 -44.46 -8.91
N ARG A 151 30.96 -43.65 -9.97
CA ARG A 151 31.62 -43.95 -11.26
C ARG A 151 33.14 -43.96 -11.15
N ASN A 152 33.70 -43.02 -10.39
CA ASN A 152 35.15 -42.96 -10.16
C ASN A 152 35.60 -44.22 -9.39
N HIS A 153 34.94 -44.55 -8.29
CA HIS A 153 35.22 -45.76 -7.52
C HIS A 153 35.20 -47.01 -8.41
N LEU A 154 34.14 -47.21 -9.20
CA LEU A 154 34.04 -48.34 -10.14
C LEU A 154 35.17 -48.35 -11.19
N ALA A 155 35.55 -47.20 -11.72
CA ALA A 155 36.65 -47.10 -12.69
C ALA A 155 37.99 -47.49 -12.07
N VAL A 156 38.26 -47.09 -10.82
CA VAL A 156 39.48 -47.48 -10.11
C VAL A 156 39.45 -48.99 -9.79
N THR A 157 38.34 -49.54 -9.29
CA THR A 157 38.20 -50.99 -9.06
C THR A 157 38.46 -51.79 -10.35
N ARG A 158 37.93 -51.34 -11.50
CA ARG A 158 38.19 -51.99 -12.80
C ARG A 158 39.68 -51.97 -13.16
N THR A 159 40.35 -50.84 -12.92
CA THR A 159 41.79 -50.69 -13.17
C THR A 159 42.60 -51.61 -12.27
N TYR A 160 42.25 -51.68 -10.98
CA TYR A 160 42.87 -52.59 -10.01
C TYR A 160 42.74 -54.06 -10.44
N LEU A 161 41.53 -54.53 -10.77
CA LEU A 161 41.30 -55.90 -11.22
C LEU A 161 42.04 -56.22 -12.53
N SER A 162 42.13 -55.25 -13.44
CA SER A 162 42.92 -55.41 -14.67
C SER A 162 44.41 -55.56 -14.37
N SER A 163 44.95 -54.73 -13.47
CA SER A 163 46.34 -54.83 -13.01
C SER A 163 46.63 -56.19 -12.38
N LEU A 164 45.76 -56.65 -11.47
CA LEU A 164 45.88 -57.96 -10.84
C LEU A 164 45.88 -59.11 -11.85
N ARG A 165 45.02 -59.04 -12.88
CA ARG A 165 45.02 -60.04 -13.96
C ARG A 165 46.34 -60.05 -14.72
N THR A 166 46.90 -58.87 -15.04
CA THR A 166 48.21 -58.81 -15.73
C THR A 166 49.34 -59.33 -14.85
N LEU A 167 49.31 -59.07 -13.55
CA LEU A 167 50.28 -59.57 -12.58
C LEU A 167 50.26 -61.10 -12.52
N LEU A 168 49.08 -61.70 -12.34
CA LEU A 168 48.91 -63.15 -12.34
C LEU A 168 49.38 -63.80 -13.66
N ALA A 169 49.17 -63.13 -14.80
CA ALA A 169 49.67 -63.61 -16.08
C ALA A 169 51.21 -63.56 -16.15
N LYS A 170 51.84 -62.48 -15.66
CA LYS A 170 53.31 -62.37 -15.59
C LYS A 170 53.92 -63.40 -14.63
N GLU A 171 53.30 -63.65 -13.48
CA GLU A 171 53.76 -64.69 -12.55
C GLU A 171 53.76 -66.07 -13.22
N ARG A 172 52.70 -66.38 -13.98
CA ARG A 172 52.61 -67.64 -14.75
C ARG A 172 53.72 -67.75 -15.80
N THR A 173 54.00 -66.69 -16.55
CA THR A 173 55.06 -66.73 -17.57
C THR A 173 56.44 -66.85 -16.94
N MET A 174 56.72 -66.12 -15.86
CA MET A 174 58.00 -66.21 -15.14
C MET A 174 58.21 -67.60 -14.52
N LEU A 175 57.18 -68.19 -13.92
CA LEU A 175 57.26 -69.56 -13.40
C LEU A 175 57.52 -70.58 -14.52
N ALA A 176 56.92 -70.37 -15.71
CA ALA A 176 57.20 -71.18 -16.87
C ALA A 176 58.66 -71.06 -17.33
N PHE A 177 59.21 -69.84 -17.41
CA PHE A 177 60.61 -69.61 -17.75
C PHE A 177 61.59 -70.25 -16.75
N ILE A 178 61.28 -70.18 -15.45
CA ILE A 178 62.06 -70.85 -14.40
C ILE A 178 62.02 -72.36 -14.61
N ARG A 179 60.84 -72.93 -14.88
CA ARG A 179 60.69 -74.37 -15.14
C ARG A 179 61.46 -74.82 -16.39
N THR A 180 61.39 -74.06 -17.48
CA THR A 180 62.13 -74.37 -18.71
C THR A 180 63.64 -74.22 -18.52
N GLY A 181 64.09 -73.20 -17.78
CA GLY A 181 65.51 -73.01 -17.45
C GLY A 181 66.06 -74.15 -16.62
N LEU A 182 65.33 -74.59 -15.59
CA LEU A 182 65.69 -75.78 -14.79
C LEU A 182 65.74 -77.06 -15.63
N ALA A 183 64.76 -77.27 -16.52
CA ALA A 183 64.75 -78.43 -17.40
C ALA A 183 65.96 -78.46 -18.35
N LEU A 184 66.36 -77.30 -18.90
CA LEU A 184 67.54 -77.18 -19.76
C LEU A 184 68.84 -77.46 -19.01
N ILE A 185 68.99 -76.94 -17.79
CA ILE A 185 70.16 -77.20 -16.94
C ILE A 185 70.24 -78.69 -16.58
N ALA A 186 69.12 -79.29 -16.16
CA ALA A 186 69.07 -80.71 -15.81
C ALA A 186 69.37 -81.60 -17.02
N LEU A 187 68.86 -81.26 -18.21
CA LEU A 187 69.12 -81.98 -19.45
C LEU A 187 70.60 -81.86 -19.86
N GLY A 188 71.19 -80.66 -19.78
CA GLY A 188 72.63 -80.48 -20.04
C GLY A 188 73.53 -81.23 -19.05
N MET A 189 73.17 -81.24 -17.75
CA MET A 189 73.87 -82.05 -16.75
C MET A 189 73.72 -83.56 -16.98
N ALA A 190 72.55 -84.02 -17.43
CA ALA A 190 72.32 -85.42 -17.76
C ALA A 190 73.14 -85.87 -18.99
N LEU A 191 73.19 -85.05 -20.03
CA LEU A 191 73.97 -85.31 -21.25
C LEU A 191 75.47 -85.35 -20.99
N THR A 192 76.00 -84.37 -20.24
CA THR A 192 77.42 -84.36 -19.83
C THR A 192 77.81 -85.61 -19.03
N ARG A 193 76.89 -86.14 -18.21
CA ARG A 193 77.13 -87.38 -17.46
C ARG A 193 77.05 -88.64 -18.33
N TYR A 194 76.21 -88.66 -19.35
CA TYR A 194 75.95 -89.81 -20.19
C TYR A 194 77.00 -90.02 -21.29
N PHE A 195 77.43 -88.95 -21.98
CA PHE A 195 78.39 -89.04 -23.09
C PHE A 195 79.87 -88.87 -22.69
N GLY A 196 80.15 -88.44 -21.45
CA GLY A 196 81.51 -88.21 -20.96
C GLY A 196 82.18 -86.95 -21.54
N VAL A 197 83.42 -86.65 -21.13
CA VAL A 197 84.15 -85.45 -21.56
C VAL A 197 84.66 -85.65 -23.00
N GLY A 198 83.85 -85.22 -23.98
CA GLY A 198 84.18 -85.27 -25.41
C GLY A 198 83.93 -83.94 -26.14
N PRO A 199 84.14 -83.86 -27.47
CA PRO A 199 83.93 -82.64 -28.26
C PRO A 199 82.50 -82.07 -28.18
N TRP A 200 81.51 -82.92 -27.89
CA TRP A 200 80.09 -82.56 -27.71
C TRP A 200 79.79 -81.82 -26.40
N THR A 201 80.72 -81.83 -25.43
CA THR A 201 80.59 -81.09 -24.15
C THR A 201 80.41 -79.58 -24.37
N LEU A 202 80.89 -79.04 -25.50
CA LEU A 202 80.68 -77.64 -25.87
C LEU A 202 79.18 -77.33 -26.06
N VAL A 203 78.42 -78.26 -26.63
CA VAL A 203 76.98 -78.14 -26.85
C VAL A 203 76.22 -78.24 -25.52
N ASP A 204 76.60 -79.19 -24.66
CA ASP A 204 75.97 -79.33 -23.34
C ASP A 204 76.27 -78.13 -22.43
N GLY A 205 77.50 -77.60 -22.48
CA GLY A 205 77.91 -76.39 -21.78
C GLY A 205 77.14 -75.17 -22.27
N PHE A 206 76.93 -75.03 -23.59
CA PHE A 206 76.07 -74.00 -24.16
C PHE A 206 74.62 -74.14 -23.68
N LEU A 207 74.08 -75.36 -23.60
CA LEU A 207 72.73 -75.63 -23.12
C LEU A 207 72.54 -75.22 -21.65
N ILE A 208 73.50 -75.56 -20.79
CA ILE A 208 73.52 -75.14 -19.38
C ILE A 208 73.59 -73.62 -19.28
N LEU A 209 74.43 -72.98 -20.09
CA LEU A 209 74.58 -71.53 -20.11
C LEU A 209 73.28 -70.84 -20.54
N VAL A 210 72.58 -71.33 -21.56
CA VAL A 210 71.26 -70.83 -21.97
C VAL A 210 70.21 -71.02 -20.87
N GLY A 211 70.23 -72.17 -20.18
CA GLY A 211 69.37 -72.41 -19.02
C GLY A 211 69.61 -71.43 -17.86
N ILE A 212 70.87 -71.12 -17.57
CA ILE A 212 71.25 -70.13 -16.53
C ILE A 212 70.84 -68.72 -16.95
N ILE A 213 71.03 -68.33 -18.22
CA ILE A 213 70.65 -67.01 -18.74
C ILE A 213 69.12 -66.82 -18.66
N THR A 214 68.35 -67.80 -19.13
CA THR A 214 66.87 -67.72 -19.11
C THR A 214 66.32 -67.67 -17.68
N MET A 215 66.93 -68.42 -16.76
CA MET A 215 66.63 -68.37 -15.33
C MET A 215 66.97 -67.01 -14.71
N GLY A 216 68.17 -66.48 -14.98
CA GLY A 216 68.61 -65.18 -14.50
C GLY A 216 67.73 -64.03 -15.01
N PHE A 217 67.32 -64.10 -16.28
CA PHE A 217 66.39 -63.14 -16.87
C PHE A 217 65.01 -63.20 -16.20
N ALA A 218 64.48 -64.40 -15.94
CA ALA A 218 63.19 -64.58 -15.27
C ALA A 218 63.21 -64.02 -13.84
N VAL A 219 64.25 -64.32 -13.06
CA VAL A 219 64.41 -63.82 -11.68
C VAL A 219 64.61 -62.31 -11.65
N LYS A 220 65.46 -61.76 -12.52
CA LYS A 220 65.67 -60.30 -12.59
C LYS A 220 64.37 -59.56 -12.94
N THR A 221 63.63 -60.09 -13.91
CA THR A 221 62.35 -59.50 -14.34
C THR A 221 61.30 -59.61 -13.24
N TYR A 222 61.26 -60.71 -12.49
CA TYR A 222 60.40 -60.90 -11.32
C TYR A 222 60.64 -59.84 -10.24
N PHE A 223 61.91 -59.67 -9.81
CA PHE A 223 62.25 -58.69 -8.79
C PHE A 223 62.03 -57.24 -9.24
N SER A 224 62.35 -56.92 -10.50
CA SER A 224 62.12 -55.58 -11.06
C SER A 224 60.64 -55.23 -11.12
N THR A 225 59.81 -56.19 -11.53
CA THR A 225 58.35 -56.03 -11.64
C THR A 225 57.70 -55.90 -10.26
N TYR A 226 58.09 -56.74 -9.30
CA TYR A 226 57.59 -56.70 -7.93
C TYR A 226 57.82 -55.35 -7.23
N ARG A 227 58.94 -54.68 -7.52
CA ARG A 227 59.27 -53.38 -6.93
C ARG A 227 58.45 -52.23 -7.52
N GLN A 228 58.19 -52.25 -8.84
CA GLN A 228 57.40 -51.22 -9.53
C GLN A 228 55.90 -51.35 -9.19
N GLU A 229 55.39 -52.56 -9.09
CA GLU A 229 53.96 -52.83 -8.94
C GLU A 229 53.45 -52.57 -7.52
N LYS A 230 54.29 -52.76 -6.47
CA LYS A 230 53.94 -52.36 -5.11
C LYS A 230 53.62 -50.87 -5.00
N ASN A 231 54.37 -50.01 -5.67
CA ASN A 231 54.14 -48.58 -5.62
C ASN A 231 52.79 -48.20 -6.27
N ILE A 232 52.44 -48.85 -7.37
CA ILE A 232 51.16 -48.61 -8.07
C ILE A 232 49.99 -49.15 -7.24
N MET A 233 50.13 -50.35 -6.67
CA MET A 233 49.09 -50.96 -5.83
C MET A 233 48.91 -50.21 -4.51
N LEU A 234 49.99 -49.70 -3.90
CA LEU A 234 49.92 -48.86 -2.69
C LEU A 234 49.21 -47.53 -2.96
N VAL A 235 49.52 -46.85 -4.07
CA VAL A 235 48.85 -45.59 -4.45
C VAL A 235 47.37 -45.82 -4.78
N LEU A 236 47.04 -46.92 -5.47
CA LEU A 236 45.65 -47.29 -5.72
C LEU A 236 44.89 -47.61 -4.42
N ASN A 237 45.57 -48.29 -3.49
CA ASN A 237 45.02 -48.68 -2.21
C ASN A 237 44.80 -47.50 -1.25
N GLU A 238 45.78 -46.60 -1.17
CA GLU A 238 45.70 -45.35 -0.41
C GLU A 238 44.53 -44.48 -0.90
N LYS A 239 44.31 -44.42 -2.22
CA LYS A 239 43.20 -43.67 -2.81
C LYS A 239 41.82 -44.31 -2.63
N LEU A 240 41.76 -45.59 -2.27
CA LEU A 240 40.52 -46.35 -2.22
C LEU A 240 40.13 -46.80 -0.80
N GLY A 241 41.02 -46.72 0.20
CA GLY A 241 40.72 -47.13 1.58
C GLY A 241 40.28 -48.60 1.71
N ILE A 242 40.55 -49.45 0.71
CA ILE A 242 39.99 -50.81 0.63
C ILE A 242 40.53 -51.74 1.73
N ILE A 243 41.68 -51.44 2.35
CA ILE A 243 42.18 -52.27 3.46
C ILE A 243 41.37 -52.09 4.75
N ASP A 244 40.72 -50.94 4.96
CA ASP A 244 39.95 -50.72 6.20
C ASP A 244 38.66 -51.57 6.26
N ASN A 245 38.17 -52.05 5.11
CA ASN A 245 36.99 -52.91 5.01
C ASN A 245 37.31 -54.41 4.81
N TYR A 246 38.58 -54.83 4.97
CA TYR A 246 38.98 -56.23 4.91
C TYR A 246 39.94 -56.63 6.05
N ALA A 247 39.82 -55.97 7.21
CA ALA A 247 40.30 -56.52 8.47
C ALA A 247 39.11 -57.27 9.14
N PRO A 248 39.25 -58.56 9.50
CA PRO A 248 38.26 -59.23 10.34
C PRO A 248 38.18 -58.61 11.73
#